data_AF-A0A4U1ER42-F1
#
_entry.id   AF-A0A4U1ER42-F1
#
_cell.length_a   1.000
_cell.length_b   1.000
_cell.length_c   1.000
_cell.angle_alpha   90.00
_cell.angle_beta   90.00
_cell.angle_gamma   90.00
#
_symmetry.space_group_name_H-M   'P 1'
#
loop_
_entity.id
_entity.type
_entity.pdbx_description
1 polymer ?
#
loop_
_entity_poly.entity_id
_entity_poly.type
_entity_poly.pdbx_seq_one_letter_code
_entity_poly.pdbx_strand_id
1 'polypeptide(L)'
;VIHKHFYLKRAEIMAQCEEWIADIQQHSSDKRVGRTMSHHAAALKRHTAQLREELLKLPCPEDLDPDADDASEMCSATAGAEETLMHDQ
;
A
#
# COMPACT_ATOMS: atom_id res chain seq x y z
N VAL A 1 5.87 -12.85 -3.44
CA VAL A 1 4.57 -13.09 -4.13
C VAL A 1 3.42 -12.26 -3.54
N ILE A 2 3.12 -12.38 -2.24
CA ILE A 2 1.98 -11.69 -1.60
C ILE A 2 2.06 -10.16 -1.69
N HIS A 3 3.20 -9.57 -1.29
CA HIS A 3 3.42 -8.10 -1.32
C HIS A 3 3.23 -7.52 -2.73
N LYS A 4 3.94 -8.06 -3.73
CA LYS A 4 3.83 -7.64 -5.14
C LYS A 4 2.40 -7.71 -5.67
N HIS A 5 1.67 -8.77 -5.34
CA HIS A 5 0.27 -8.92 -5.76
C HIS A 5 -0.62 -7.81 -5.21
N PHE A 6 -0.62 -7.60 -3.89
CA PHE A 6 -1.43 -6.56 -3.26
C PHE A 6 -1.06 -5.16 -3.72
N TYR A 7 0.23 -4.88 -3.93
CA TYR A 7 0.68 -3.60 -4.46
C TYR A 7 0.09 -3.32 -5.86
N LEU A 8 0.25 -4.27 -6.79
CA LEU A 8 -0.21 -4.12 -8.17
C LEU A 8 -1.73 -4.12 -8.30
N LYS A 9 -2.42 -4.89 -7.46
CA LYS A 9 -3.88 -5.10 -7.53
C LYS A 9 -4.68 -4.23 -6.57
N ARG A 10 -4.07 -3.32 -5.82
CA ARG A 10 -4.73 -2.51 -4.77
C ARG A 10 -6.05 -1.84 -5.21
N ALA A 11 -6.08 -1.28 -6.43
CA ALA A 11 -7.28 -0.62 -6.95
C ALA A 11 -8.40 -1.63 -7.29
N GLU A 12 -8.04 -2.74 -7.92
CA GLU A 12 -8.97 -3.81 -8.30
C GLU A 12 -9.55 -4.51 -7.07
N ILE A 13 -8.71 -4.83 -6.09
CA ILE A 13 -9.12 -5.42 -4.82
C ILE A 13 -10.10 -4.48 -4.09
N MET A 14 -9.84 -3.17 -4.11
CA MET A 14 -10.72 -2.21 -3.45
C MET A 14 -12.06 -2.08 -4.16
N ALA A 15 -12.06 -2.00 -5.49
CA ALA A 15 -13.30 -1.99 -6.26
C ALA A 15 -14.14 -3.26 -6.00
N GLN A 16 -13.50 -4.43 -5.95
CA GLN A 16 -14.17 -5.70 -5.69
C GLN A 16 -14.76 -5.77 -4.27
N CYS A 17 -14.07 -5.25 -3.26
CA CYS A 17 -14.60 -5.20 -1.91
C CYS A 17 -15.86 -4.32 -1.83
N GLU A 18 -15.85 -3.15 -2.49
CA GLU A 18 -17.02 -2.26 -2.53
C GLU A 18 -18.21 -2.89 -3.30
N GLU A 19 -17.92 -3.59 -4.39
CA GLU A 19 -18.92 -4.35 -5.14
C GLU A 19 -19.57 -5.44 -4.28
N TRP A 20 -18.77 -6.25 -3.59
CA TRP A 20 -19.29 -7.29 -2.68
C TRP A 20 -20.10 -6.71 -1.52
N ILE A 21 -19.68 -5.57 -0.98
CA ILE A 21 -20.47 -4.86 0.05
C ILE A 21 -21.82 -4.45 -0.52
N ALA A 22 -21.86 -3.84 -1.71
CA ALA A 22 -23.10 -3.41 -2.34
C ALA A 22 -24.05 -4.59 -2.63
N ASP A 23 -23.51 -5.68 -3.19
CA ASP A 23 -24.24 -6.91 -3.50
C ASP A 23 -24.86 -7.52 -2.24
N ILE A 24 -24.09 -7.68 -1.16
CA ILE A 24 -24.61 -8.21 0.10
C ILE A 24 -25.67 -7.27 0.70
N GLN A 25 -25.46 -5.95 0.62
CA GLN A 25 -26.42 -4.97 1.14
C GLN A 25 -27.75 -4.99 0.38
N GLN A 26 -27.76 -5.36 -0.91
CA GLN A 26 -28.99 -5.51 -1.70
C GLN A 26 -29.94 -6.56 -1.09
N HIS A 27 -29.39 -7.60 -0.46
CA HIS A 27 -30.16 -8.68 0.16
C HIS A 27 -30.52 -8.43 1.64
N SER A 28 -30.16 -7.28 2.20
CA SER A 28 -30.36 -6.97 3.62
C SER A 28 -31.83 -6.81 4.04
N SER A 29 -32.74 -6.53 3.10
CA SER A 29 -34.18 -6.38 3.34
C SER A 29 -34.97 -7.70 3.26
N ASP A 30 -34.33 -8.80 2.87
CA ASP A 30 -34.97 -10.11 2.80
C ASP A 30 -35.37 -10.61 4.20
N LYS A 31 -36.61 -11.06 4.37
CA LYS A 31 -37.15 -11.46 5.69
C LYS A 31 -36.48 -12.72 6.27
N ARG A 32 -35.90 -13.57 5.44
CA ARG A 32 -35.30 -14.85 5.83
C ARG A 32 -33.82 -14.68 6.14
N VAL A 33 -33.10 -13.94 5.31
CA VAL A 33 -31.63 -13.82 5.39
C VAL A 33 -31.13 -12.42 5.74
N GLY A 34 -31.99 -11.40 5.76
CA GLY A 34 -31.59 -10.00 5.88
C GLY A 34 -30.79 -9.65 7.13
N ARG A 35 -31.09 -10.29 8.27
CA ARG A 35 -30.29 -10.12 9.50
C ARG A 35 -28.86 -10.61 9.31
N THR A 36 -28.70 -11.81 8.75
CA THR A 36 -27.40 -12.43 8.49
C THR A 36 -26.64 -11.66 7.40
N MET A 37 -27.33 -11.22 6.33
CA MET A 37 -26.74 -10.38 5.28
C MET A 37 -26.24 -9.04 5.81
N SER A 38 -27.04 -8.38 6.66
CA SER A 38 -26.63 -7.13 7.31
C SER A 38 -25.39 -7.32 8.19
N HIS A 39 -25.32 -8.43 8.93
CA HIS A 39 -24.15 -8.78 9.72
C HIS A 39 -22.91 -9.02 8.85
N HIS A 40 -23.05 -9.75 7.74
CA HIS A 40 -21.97 -9.98 6.79
C HIS A 40 -21.48 -8.68 6.14
N ALA A 41 -22.38 -7.80 5.70
CA ALA A 41 -22.02 -6.50 5.15
C ALA A 41 -21.25 -5.63 6.17
N ALA A 42 -21.68 -5.61 7.43
CA ALA A 42 -21.00 -4.85 8.48
C ALA A 42 -19.60 -5.40 8.79
N ALA A 43 -19.44 -6.73 8.82
CA ALA A 43 -18.13 -7.36 9.00
C ALA A 43 -17.20 -7.05 7.82
N LEU A 44 -17.69 -7.21 6.59
CA LEU A 44 -16.93 -6.94 5.39
C LEU A 44 -16.47 -5.48 5.33
N LYS A 45 -17.37 -4.51 5.59
CA LYS A 45 -17.02 -3.08 5.68
C LYS A 45 -15.86 -2.80 6.63
N ARG A 46 -15.85 -3.42 7.82
CA ARG A 46 -14.76 -3.23 8.78
C ARG A 46 -13.44 -3.81 8.27
N HIS A 47 -13.46 -4.99 7.68
CA HIS A 47 -12.25 -5.59 7.10
C HIS A 47 -11.74 -4.83 5.88
N THR A 48 -12.64 -4.31 5.03
CA THR A 48 -12.30 -3.45 3.89
C THR A 48 -11.61 -2.16 4.35
N ALA A 49 -12.07 -1.54 5.44
CA ALA A 49 -11.41 -0.37 6.02
C ALA A 49 -9.98 -0.69 6.49
N GLN A 50 -9.80 -1.79 7.23
CA GLN A 50 -8.47 -2.24 7.65
C GLN A 50 -7.56 -2.55 6.46
N LEU A 51 -8.08 -3.26 5.45
CA LEU A 51 -7.34 -3.57 4.23
C LEU A 51 -6.91 -2.31 3.49
N ARG A 52 -7.77 -1.30 3.41
CA ARG A 52 -7.45 -0.01 2.79
C ARG A 52 -6.27 0.68 3.47
N GLU A 53 -6.23 0.66 4.80
CA GLU A 53 -5.11 1.21 5.57
C GLU A 53 -3.80 0.47 5.27
N GLU A 54 -3.83 -0.86 5.24
CA GLU A 54 -2.64 -1.67 4.96
C GLU A 54 -2.15 -1.53 3.51
N LEU A 55 -3.07 -1.45 2.54
CA LEU A 55 -2.74 -1.21 1.14
C LEU A 55 -2.11 0.16 0.92
N LEU A 56 -2.47 1.17 1.71
CA LEU A 56 -1.90 2.51 1.63
C LEU A 56 -0.49 2.58 2.24
N LYS A 57 -0.23 1.82 3.30
CA LYS A 57 1.09 1.70 3.95
C LYS A 57 2.07 0.85 3.15
N LEU A 58 1.60 0.09 2.16
CA LEU A 58 2.40 -0.88 1.43
C LEU A 58 3.46 -0.19 0.56
N PRO A 59 4.77 -0.40 0.80
CA PRO A 59 5.82 0.21 -0.01
C PRO A 59 5.86 -0.37 -1.42
N CYS A 60 6.43 0.39 -2.36
CA CYS A 60 6.73 -0.10 -3.71
C CYS A 60 7.70 -1.30 -3.62
N PRO A 61 7.41 -2.45 -4.25
CA PRO A 61 8.35 -3.57 -4.28
C PRO A 61 9.61 -3.25 -5.10
N GLU A 62 10.77 -3.68 -4.61
CA GLU A 62 12.10 -3.44 -5.22
C GLU A 62 12.17 -3.87 -6.69
N ASP A 63 11.67 -5.05 -7.06
CA ASP A 63 11.69 -5.54 -8.46
C ASP A 63 10.72 -4.82 -9.43
N LEU A 64 9.99 -3.79 -8.98
CA LEU A 64 9.13 -2.95 -9.81
C LEU A 64 9.69 -1.55 -10.02
N ASP A 65 10.69 -1.16 -9.23
CA ASP A 65 11.32 0.16 -9.30
C ASP A 65 12.70 0.03 -9.97
N PRO A 66 12.81 0.30 -11.29
CA PRO A 66 14.09 0.26 -11.98
C PRO A 66 15.06 1.36 -11.53
N ASP A 67 14.60 2.37 -10.77
CA ASP A 67 15.43 3.47 -10.26
C ASP A 67 15.84 3.28 -8.77
N ALA A 68 15.29 2.28 -8.05
CA ALA A 68 15.64 2.01 -6.65
C ALA A 68 17.05 1.41 -6.47
N ASP A 69 17.64 0.86 -7.53
CA ASP A 69 18.99 0.27 -7.52
C ASP A 69 20.10 1.33 -7.57
N ASP A 70 19.80 2.60 -7.92
CA ASP A 70 20.80 3.67 -8.10
C ASP A 70 20.91 4.62 -6.88
N ALA A 71 19.91 4.61 -5.97
CA ALA A 71 19.86 5.56 -4.86
C ALA A 71 20.68 5.15 -3.62
N SER A 72 21.21 3.92 -3.57
CA SER A 72 21.95 3.41 -2.40
C SER A 72 23.49 3.51 -2.49
N GLU A 73 24.05 3.89 -3.64
CA GLU A 73 25.52 3.90 -3.84
C GLU A 73 26.09 5.21 -4.41
N MET A 74 25.71 6.39 -3.91
CA MET A 74 26.63 7.56 -4.00
C MET A 74 26.29 8.69 -3.03
N CYS A 75 26.58 8.51 -1.74
CA CYS A 75 26.81 9.63 -0.81
C CYS A 75 28.09 9.37 -0.01
N SER A 76 29.21 9.13 -0.69
CA SER A 76 30.55 9.12 -0.07
C SER A 76 31.63 9.52 -1.07
N ALA A 77 31.53 10.72 -1.63
CA ALA A 77 32.58 11.48 -2.32
C ALA A 77 31.88 12.74 -2.86
N THR A 78 32.16 13.99 -2.54
CA THR A 78 33.33 14.68 -1.98
C THR A 78 32.83 16.05 -1.50
N ALA A 79 33.03 16.40 -0.23
CA ALA A 79 32.98 17.79 0.22
C ALA A 79 33.86 17.94 1.46
N GLY A 80 35.16 17.74 1.27
CA GLY A 80 36.18 17.94 2.28
C GLY A 80 37.04 19.16 1.95
N ALA A 81 36.74 20.25 2.65
CA ALA A 81 37.64 21.31 3.12
C ALA A 81 38.33 22.26 2.11
N GLU A 82 37.86 23.51 2.14
CA GLU A 82 38.61 24.74 1.88
C GLU A 82 39.92 24.86 2.69
N GLU A 83 40.90 25.49 2.04
CA GLU A 83 41.86 26.50 2.52
C GLU A 83 42.73 26.21 3.77
N THR A 84 44.06 26.29 3.62
CA THR A 84 44.94 27.25 4.36
C THR A 84 46.44 27.04 4.04
N LEU A 85 47.13 28.17 3.90
CA LEU A 85 48.56 28.42 3.74
C LEU A 85 49.53 27.57 4.62
N MET A 86 50.79 27.43 4.15
CA MET A 86 52.05 27.95 4.76
C MET A 86 53.25 26.99 4.54
N HIS A 87 54.37 27.54 4.01
CA HIS A 87 55.81 27.29 4.31
C HIS A 87 56.39 25.83 4.19
N ASP A 88 57.66 25.55 3.89
CA ASP A 88 58.95 26.26 3.74
C ASP A 88 59.94 25.33 3.01
N GLN A 89 60.98 25.96 2.44
CA GLN A 89 62.34 25.46 2.13
C GLN A 89 62.72 25.23 0.66
#